data_AF-A0A291DHX2-F1
#
_entry.id   AF-A0A291DHX2-F1
#
_cell.length_a   1.000
_cell.length_b   1.000
_cell.length_c   1.000
_cell.angle_alpha   90.00
_cell.angle_beta   90.00
_cell.angle_gamma   90.00
#
_symmetry.space_group_name_H-M   'P 1'
#
loop_
_entity.id
_entity.type
_entity.pdbx_description
1 polymer ?
#
loop_
_entity_poly.entity_id
_entity_poly.type
_entity_poly.pdbx_seq_one_letter_code
_entity_poly.pdbx_strand_id
1 'polypeptide(L)'
;MIVLFPVKAQFREGEPISFHIENCVDETVNLQIFSVGKPVFNKTVEIKEGIIELPEFEARRGGYLVEVTSSDKVVVQTAFDVDSDMIRYGFLSDFFQGGENENQSIRWMNKLHLNYIQYYDWMYRHDDLIPQTEIFEDLLGRKLSSNTIQSRIKQAREAGMVNIAYGAIYGGTNDFAAANPDWRMYDKNGQPIGFFDFLSIMNVNKESGWHDHIINEYKKAVEYGFDGIHMDTYGFPKEARNAKGEILDLPEDFGQLIDDSKAVLKEVNEDVKLIFNNVGNWPVYSVANRDQEAIYIEVWDPYSTYQGIEEIITNARRENKEKQIILAAYLKPFEYEVTEKTYNSLWLLTAIITSLGASHLIHGENGGIITEGYYAKYFHVEESSKKEQIRRYYDYITFLAEFWRINALSDASRTHFLGDNREYVSDCEYLTPNLEAGKIWTNIRQNDMMKFINFVNLTGAQDTIWNHQKDIQESDVFSLKILMNREIKAVTYLTPDGDVIKFDSLAYNIEESEFGPYLVVEIPRLLVWGTLIIEMD
;
A
#
# COMPACT_ATOMS: atom_id res chain seq x y z
N MET A 1 16.63 -7.09 -21.09
CA MET A 1 16.51 -8.03 -19.95
C MET A 1 15.13 -8.66 -20.04
N ILE A 2 15.01 -9.96 -19.78
CA ILE A 2 13.71 -10.64 -19.78
C ILE A 2 12.82 -9.99 -18.71
N VAL A 3 11.57 -9.73 -19.06
CA VAL A 3 10.56 -9.21 -18.12
C VAL A 3 9.51 -10.29 -17.91
N LEU A 4 9.34 -10.71 -16.67
CA LEU A 4 8.34 -11.70 -16.25
C LEU A 4 7.47 -11.08 -15.18
N PHE A 5 6.14 -11.07 -15.28
CA PHE A 5 5.26 -10.57 -14.22
C PHE A 5 3.88 -11.25 -14.34
N PRO A 6 3.10 -11.37 -13.25
CA PRO A 6 1.85 -12.10 -13.30
C PRO A 6 0.83 -11.44 -14.22
N VAL A 7 -0.06 -12.23 -14.83
CA VAL A 7 -1.15 -11.70 -15.66
C VAL A 7 -2.15 -10.91 -14.81
N LYS A 8 -2.34 -11.30 -13.55
CA LYS A 8 -3.18 -10.61 -12.58
C LYS A 8 -2.38 -10.08 -11.39
N ALA A 9 -2.81 -8.95 -10.83
CA ALA A 9 -2.20 -8.36 -9.63
C ALA A 9 -2.42 -9.21 -8.36
N GLN A 10 -3.43 -10.09 -8.38
CA GLN A 10 -3.73 -11.10 -7.38
C GLN A 10 -4.52 -12.24 -8.04
N PHE A 11 -4.19 -13.49 -7.69
CA PHE A 11 -4.95 -14.67 -8.10
C PHE A 11 -5.92 -15.12 -7.01
N ARG A 12 -6.95 -15.87 -7.40
CA ARG A 12 -7.82 -16.61 -6.47
C ARG A 12 -7.40 -18.07 -6.36
N GLU A 13 -7.66 -18.70 -5.23
CA GLU A 13 -7.41 -20.14 -5.05
C GLU A 13 -8.14 -20.95 -6.12
N GLY A 14 -7.41 -21.86 -6.78
CA GLY A 14 -7.91 -22.66 -7.91
C GLY A 14 -7.81 -21.99 -9.28
N GLU A 15 -7.42 -20.71 -9.37
CA GLU A 15 -7.12 -20.10 -10.68
C GLU A 15 -5.77 -20.58 -11.23
N PRO A 16 -5.67 -20.85 -12.55
CA PRO A 16 -4.38 -21.15 -13.18
C PRO A 16 -3.41 -19.96 -13.06
N ILE A 17 -2.23 -20.23 -12.50
CA ILE A 17 -1.18 -19.23 -12.41
C ILE A 17 -0.57 -18.99 -13.80
N SER A 18 -0.43 -17.72 -14.17
CA SER A 18 0.09 -17.33 -15.48
C SER A 18 0.88 -16.03 -15.43
N PHE A 19 1.86 -15.91 -16.33
CA PHE A 19 2.77 -14.77 -16.38
C PHE A 19 2.90 -14.22 -17.79
N HIS A 20 2.99 -12.90 -17.91
CA HIS A 20 3.48 -12.23 -19.09
C HIS A 20 4.99 -12.36 -19.18
N ILE A 21 5.49 -12.67 -20.38
CA ILE A 21 6.91 -12.67 -20.72
C ILE A 21 7.13 -11.61 -21.81
N GLU A 22 8.10 -10.73 -21.61
CA GLU A 22 8.54 -9.72 -22.57
C GLU A 22 10.06 -9.70 -22.73
N ASN A 23 10.54 -9.15 -23.85
CA ASN A 23 11.96 -8.95 -24.12
C ASN A 23 12.76 -10.27 -24.03
N CYS A 24 12.17 -11.36 -24.51
CA CYS A 24 12.72 -12.70 -24.45
C CYS A 24 12.87 -13.28 -25.86
N VAL A 25 13.96 -14.01 -26.10
CA VAL A 25 14.13 -14.86 -27.28
C VAL A 25 13.83 -16.29 -26.87
N ASP A 26 13.31 -17.12 -27.79
CA ASP A 26 13.01 -18.53 -27.53
C ASP A 26 14.19 -19.24 -26.87
N GLU A 27 14.03 -19.59 -25.59
CA GLU A 27 15.07 -20.20 -24.77
C GLU A 27 14.46 -21.22 -23.80
N THR A 28 15.18 -22.32 -23.57
CA THR A 28 14.84 -23.29 -22.53
C THR A 28 15.43 -22.83 -21.20
N VAL A 29 14.57 -22.59 -20.22
CA VAL A 29 14.94 -22.10 -18.88
C VAL A 29 14.38 -23.02 -17.80
N ASN A 30 14.90 -22.90 -16.59
CA ASN A 30 14.32 -23.53 -15.42
C ASN A 30 13.50 -22.53 -14.62
N LEU A 31 12.20 -22.80 -14.44
CA LEU A 31 11.29 -21.99 -13.63
C LEU A 31 11.05 -22.68 -12.29
N GLN A 32 11.31 -21.96 -11.20
CA GLN A 32 11.07 -22.39 -9.84
C GLN A 32 10.09 -21.46 -9.13
N ILE A 33 9.22 -22.04 -8.30
CA ILE A 33 8.35 -21.28 -7.41
C ILE A 33 8.74 -21.62 -5.98
N PHE A 34 8.89 -20.60 -5.15
CA PHE A 34 9.24 -20.71 -3.74
C PHE A 34 8.13 -20.19 -2.85
N SER A 35 7.91 -20.85 -1.72
CA SER A 35 7.13 -20.36 -0.57
C SER A 35 8.05 -20.36 0.64
N VAL A 36 8.29 -19.19 1.25
CA VAL A 36 9.15 -19.03 2.44
C VAL A 36 10.53 -19.70 2.27
N GLY A 37 11.18 -19.50 1.12
CA GLY A 37 12.48 -20.07 0.80
C GLY A 37 12.50 -21.57 0.45
N LYS A 38 11.36 -22.26 0.50
CA LYS A 38 11.24 -23.67 0.10
C LYS A 38 10.75 -23.76 -1.35
N PRO A 39 11.44 -24.50 -2.23
CA PRO A 39 10.95 -24.75 -3.58
C PRO A 39 9.68 -25.62 -3.51
N VAL A 40 8.58 -25.11 -4.05
CA VAL A 40 7.27 -25.79 -4.12
C VAL A 40 6.91 -26.21 -5.54
N PHE A 41 7.62 -25.68 -6.54
CA PHE A 41 7.48 -26.06 -7.94
C PHE A 41 8.83 -25.90 -8.65
N ASN A 42 9.12 -26.79 -9.60
CA ASN A 42 10.30 -26.72 -10.43
C ASN A 42 9.99 -27.35 -11.80
N LYS A 43 10.23 -26.61 -12.88
CA LYS A 43 9.96 -27.10 -14.24
C LYS A 43 10.87 -26.45 -15.26
N THR A 44 11.46 -27.28 -16.12
CA THR A 44 12.09 -26.80 -17.35
C THR A 44 11.01 -26.42 -18.36
N VAL A 45 11.04 -25.18 -18.84
CA VAL A 45 10.04 -24.61 -19.75
C VAL A 45 10.73 -23.90 -20.91
N GLU A 46 10.08 -23.88 -22.07
CA GLU A 46 10.46 -22.99 -23.17
C GLU A 46 9.72 -21.66 -22.97
N ILE A 47 10.48 -20.57 -22.85
CA ILE A 47 9.92 -19.21 -22.74
C ILE A 47 10.03 -18.48 -24.06
N LYS A 48 8.96 -17.76 -24.41
CA LYS A 48 8.85 -16.86 -25.56
C LYS A 48 7.98 -15.67 -25.19
N GLU A 49 8.03 -14.58 -25.95
CA GLU A 49 7.13 -13.45 -25.72
C GLU A 49 5.66 -13.88 -25.77
N GLY A 50 4.89 -13.45 -24.77
CA GLY A 50 3.47 -13.81 -24.63
C GLY A 50 3.08 -14.15 -23.20
N ILE A 51 2.19 -15.13 -23.06
CA ILE A 51 1.71 -15.63 -21.76
C ILE A 51 2.19 -17.07 -21.60
N ILE A 52 2.78 -17.37 -20.44
CA ILE A 52 3.03 -18.74 -19.98
C ILE A 52 2.03 -19.08 -18.88
N GLU A 53 1.35 -20.21 -19.01
CA GLU A 53 0.45 -20.75 -17.99
C GLU A 53 1.11 -21.94 -17.29
N LEU A 54 0.89 -22.05 -15.98
CA LEU A 54 1.39 -23.15 -15.15
C LEU A 54 0.21 -23.95 -14.55
N PRO A 55 -0.59 -24.65 -15.38
CA PRO A 55 -1.80 -25.34 -14.92
C PRO A 55 -1.53 -26.52 -13.97
N GLU A 56 -0.29 -26.99 -13.91
CA GLU A 56 0.14 -28.06 -13.01
C GLU A 56 0.45 -27.58 -11.58
N PHE A 57 0.61 -26.26 -11.39
CA PHE A 57 0.87 -25.71 -10.08
C PHE A 57 -0.43 -25.34 -9.38
N GLU A 58 -0.84 -26.17 -8.43
CA GLU A 58 -1.98 -25.89 -7.54
C GLU A 58 -1.55 -24.92 -6.44
N ALA A 59 -1.66 -23.63 -6.73
CA ALA A 59 -1.37 -22.59 -5.75
C ALA A 59 -2.43 -22.55 -4.65
N ARG A 60 -1.98 -22.44 -3.41
CA ARG A 60 -2.83 -22.20 -2.24
C ARG A 60 -2.70 -20.75 -1.82
N ARG A 61 -3.55 -20.32 -0.90
CA ARG A 61 -3.42 -19.00 -0.27
C ARG A 61 -2.00 -18.78 0.26
N GLY A 62 -1.38 -17.67 -0.15
CA GLY A 62 0.00 -17.33 0.23
C GLY A 62 0.69 -16.42 -0.80
N GLY A 63 1.88 -15.95 -0.42
CA GLY A 63 2.79 -15.23 -1.33
C GLY A 63 3.87 -16.18 -1.87
N TYR A 64 4.25 -15.98 -3.13
CA TYR A 64 5.20 -16.84 -3.83
C TYR A 64 6.22 -16.02 -4.59
N LEU A 65 7.47 -16.49 -4.60
CA LEU A 65 8.53 -15.98 -5.46
C LEU A 65 8.68 -16.91 -6.66
N VAL A 66 8.79 -16.33 -7.85
CA VAL A 66 9.12 -17.03 -9.08
C VAL A 66 10.53 -16.65 -9.47
N GLU A 67 11.36 -17.66 -9.69
CA GLU A 67 12.71 -17.51 -10.18
C GLU A 67 12.86 -18.25 -11.50
N VAL A 68 13.42 -17.56 -12.49
CA VAL A 68 13.78 -18.17 -13.76
C VAL A 68 15.30 -18.16 -13.87
N THR A 69 15.87 -19.34 -14.09
CA THR A 69 17.31 -19.52 -14.27
C THR A 69 17.65 -20.04 -15.68
N SER A 70 18.73 -19.52 -16.24
CA SER A 70 19.38 -20.07 -17.44
C SER A 70 20.84 -20.35 -17.12
N SER A 71 21.31 -21.56 -17.44
CA SER A 71 22.68 -22.01 -17.16
C SER A 71 23.11 -21.72 -15.71
N ASP A 72 22.25 -22.08 -14.75
CA ASP A 72 22.42 -21.89 -13.30
C ASP A 72 22.54 -20.43 -12.82
N LYS A 73 22.14 -19.46 -13.65
CA LYS A 73 22.08 -18.04 -13.27
C LYS A 73 20.64 -17.55 -13.30
N VAL A 74 20.25 -16.81 -12.26
CA VAL A 74 18.98 -16.10 -12.22
C VAL A 74 18.96 -15.04 -13.32
N VAL A 75 17.99 -15.13 -14.22
CA VAL A 75 17.82 -14.19 -15.34
C VAL A 75 16.65 -13.23 -15.13
N VAL A 76 15.63 -13.65 -14.37
CA VAL A 76 14.51 -12.80 -13.96
C VAL A 76 13.83 -13.41 -12.72
N GLN A 77 13.31 -12.55 -11.86
CA GLN A 77 12.42 -12.91 -10.76
C GLN A 77 11.13 -12.09 -10.84
N THR A 78 10.06 -12.62 -10.25
CA THR A 78 8.86 -11.86 -9.90
C THR A 78 8.16 -12.54 -8.74
N ALA A 79 7.11 -11.95 -8.19
CA ALA A 79 6.24 -12.60 -7.23
C ALA A 79 4.81 -12.71 -7.73
N PHE A 80 3.98 -13.44 -7.00
CA PHE A 80 2.54 -13.36 -7.06
C PHE A 80 1.96 -13.75 -5.71
N ASP A 81 0.70 -13.41 -5.47
CA ASP A 81 -0.05 -13.93 -4.33
C ASP A 81 -1.38 -14.53 -4.75
N VAL A 82 -1.87 -15.39 -3.87
CA VAL A 82 -3.19 -16.02 -3.97
C VAL A 82 -3.97 -15.68 -2.71
N ASP A 83 -5.12 -15.03 -2.88
CA ASP A 83 -6.05 -14.67 -1.78
C ASP A 83 -5.36 -14.01 -0.56
N SER A 84 -4.40 -13.13 -0.82
CA SER A 84 -3.81 -12.28 0.21
C SER A 84 -4.78 -11.19 0.66
N ASP A 85 -4.84 -10.91 1.96
CA ASP A 85 -5.62 -9.79 2.51
C ASP A 85 -4.92 -8.43 2.32
N MET A 86 -3.68 -8.43 1.82
CA MET A 86 -2.93 -7.20 1.66
C MET A 86 -3.47 -6.38 0.47
N ILE A 87 -4.04 -5.23 0.76
CA ILE A 87 -4.37 -4.23 -0.24
C ILE A 87 -3.09 -3.48 -0.62
N ARG A 88 -2.70 -3.56 -1.89
CA ARG A 88 -1.63 -2.78 -2.51
C ARG A 88 -2.29 -1.75 -3.40
N TYR A 89 -2.45 -0.55 -2.85
CA TYR A 89 -3.26 0.50 -3.45
C TYR A 89 -2.39 1.40 -4.34
N GLY A 90 -2.77 1.55 -5.61
CA GLY A 90 -2.18 2.51 -6.54
C GLY A 90 -3.16 3.61 -6.96
N PHE A 91 -2.74 4.44 -7.92
CA PHE A 91 -3.58 5.51 -8.46
C PHE A 91 -3.50 5.64 -9.99
N LEU A 92 -4.55 6.24 -10.54
CA LEU A 92 -4.61 6.83 -11.88
C LEU A 92 -5.19 8.25 -11.76
N SER A 93 -4.66 9.18 -12.54
CA SER A 93 -5.11 10.57 -12.65
C SER A 93 -5.21 11.07 -14.09
N ASP A 94 -4.66 10.34 -15.06
CA ASP A 94 -4.48 10.79 -16.43
C ASP A 94 -5.53 10.17 -17.36
N PHE A 95 -6.65 10.88 -17.50
CA PHE A 95 -7.81 10.44 -18.29
C PHE A 95 -8.00 11.21 -19.59
N PHE A 96 -6.91 11.67 -20.21
CA PHE A 96 -6.97 12.51 -21.41
C PHE A 96 -7.52 11.76 -22.64
N GLN A 97 -8.03 12.53 -23.60
CA GLN A 97 -8.50 12.01 -24.89
C GLN A 97 -7.36 11.29 -25.65
N GLY A 98 -7.66 10.14 -26.27
CA GLY A 98 -6.70 9.34 -27.03
C GLY A 98 -5.93 8.32 -26.18
N GLY A 99 -6.13 8.33 -24.86
CA GLY A 99 -5.52 7.39 -23.92
C GLY A 99 -6.23 6.03 -23.86
N GLU A 100 -7.37 5.85 -24.52
CA GLU A 100 -8.22 4.66 -24.39
C GLU A 100 -7.55 3.36 -24.88
N ASN A 101 -6.56 3.45 -25.76
CA ASN A 101 -5.81 2.28 -26.25
C ASN A 101 -4.47 2.09 -25.54
N GLU A 102 -4.09 3.00 -24.64
CA GLU A 102 -2.87 2.89 -23.87
C GLU A 102 -3.09 1.93 -22.69
N ASN A 103 -2.13 1.06 -22.43
CA ASN A 103 -2.15 0.13 -21.30
C ASN A 103 -0.91 0.20 -20.43
N GLN A 104 0.00 1.15 -20.68
CA GLN A 104 1.31 1.20 -20.02
C GLN A 104 1.16 1.42 -18.51
N SER A 105 0.26 2.31 -18.07
CA SER A 105 -0.05 2.50 -16.65
C SER A 105 -0.56 1.22 -15.98
N ILE A 106 -1.52 0.52 -16.59
CA ILE A 106 -2.05 -0.74 -16.03
C ILE A 106 -0.96 -1.81 -15.96
N ARG A 107 -0.15 -1.96 -17.00
CA ARG A 107 0.94 -2.94 -17.02
C ARG A 107 2.03 -2.60 -16.00
N TRP A 108 2.32 -1.32 -15.79
CA TRP A 108 3.23 -0.88 -14.74
C TRP A 108 2.69 -1.26 -13.36
N MET A 109 1.43 -0.91 -13.06
CA MET A 109 0.80 -1.25 -11.78
C MET A 109 0.71 -2.76 -11.56
N ASN A 110 0.48 -3.55 -12.61
CA ASN A 110 0.48 -5.02 -12.52
C ASN A 110 1.87 -5.58 -12.21
N LYS A 111 2.95 -5.00 -12.77
CA LYS A 111 4.33 -5.33 -12.40
C LYS A 111 4.64 -5.05 -10.92
N LEU A 112 3.92 -4.11 -10.30
CA LEU A 112 4.01 -3.78 -8.88
C LEU A 112 2.97 -4.53 -8.02
N HIS A 113 2.19 -5.43 -8.61
CA HIS A 113 1.13 -6.20 -7.94
C HIS A 113 0.03 -5.33 -7.32
N LEU A 114 -0.17 -4.08 -7.76
CA LEU A 114 -1.20 -3.20 -7.19
C LEU A 114 -2.58 -3.76 -7.53
N ASN A 115 -3.35 -4.13 -6.50
CA ASN A 115 -4.63 -4.83 -6.63
C ASN A 115 -5.85 -3.94 -6.37
N TYR A 116 -5.65 -2.71 -5.88
CA TYR A 116 -6.66 -1.66 -5.81
C TYR A 116 -6.11 -0.41 -6.51
N ILE A 117 -6.95 0.30 -7.27
CA ILE A 117 -6.55 1.50 -8.03
C ILE A 117 -7.53 2.63 -7.75
N GLN A 118 -7.01 3.75 -7.23
CA GLN A 118 -7.77 4.97 -6.98
C GLN A 118 -7.80 5.81 -8.26
N TYR A 119 -8.98 6.12 -8.76
CA TYR A 119 -9.16 7.02 -9.90
C TYR A 119 -9.34 8.43 -9.35
N TYR A 120 -8.26 9.22 -9.33
CA TYR A 120 -8.21 10.55 -8.74
C TYR A 120 -8.64 11.62 -9.75
N ASP A 121 -9.54 12.52 -9.34
CA ASP A 121 -10.12 13.58 -10.19
C ASP A 121 -10.63 13.08 -11.56
N TRP A 122 -11.33 11.95 -11.56
CA TRP A 122 -11.95 11.37 -12.77
C TRP A 122 -13.30 12.00 -13.12
N MET A 123 -13.92 12.68 -12.17
CA MET A 123 -15.33 13.10 -12.21
C MET A 123 -15.52 14.45 -12.90
N TYR A 124 -16.76 14.74 -13.33
CA TYR A 124 -17.13 16.04 -13.89
C TYR A 124 -17.12 17.14 -12.82
N ARG A 125 -17.94 17.02 -11.78
CA ARG A 125 -17.98 17.92 -10.62
C ARG A 125 -18.07 17.11 -9.33
N HIS A 126 -17.76 17.73 -8.19
CA HIS A 126 -17.81 17.04 -6.90
C HIS A 126 -19.27 16.79 -6.42
N ASP A 127 -20.24 17.49 -6.99
CA ASP A 127 -21.68 17.33 -6.73
C ASP A 127 -22.46 16.70 -7.91
N ASP A 128 -21.80 16.42 -9.03
CA ASP A 128 -22.36 15.76 -10.22
C ASP A 128 -21.22 14.95 -10.87
N LEU A 129 -21.04 13.71 -10.40
CA LEU A 129 -19.80 12.96 -10.67
C LEU A 129 -19.71 12.52 -12.12
N ILE A 130 -20.84 12.14 -12.73
CA ILE A 130 -20.86 11.53 -14.06
C ILE A 130 -20.81 12.60 -15.16
N PRO A 131 -19.82 12.55 -16.07
CA PRO A 131 -19.77 13.46 -17.20
C PRO A 131 -20.94 13.21 -18.17
N GLN A 132 -21.60 14.30 -18.57
CA GLN A 132 -22.74 14.26 -19.51
C GLN A 132 -22.32 14.02 -20.97
N THR A 133 -21.04 14.25 -21.28
CA THR A 133 -20.45 14.10 -22.61
C THR A 133 -19.18 13.29 -22.54
N GLU A 134 -18.79 12.68 -23.67
CA GLU A 134 -17.58 11.86 -23.74
C GLU A 134 -16.32 12.64 -23.38
N ILE A 135 -16.14 13.82 -23.95
CA ILE A 135 -15.13 14.79 -23.53
C ILE A 135 -15.77 15.80 -22.59
N PHE A 136 -15.13 16.04 -21.45
CA PHE A 136 -15.57 17.01 -20.46
C PHE A 136 -14.38 17.73 -19.86
N GLU A 137 -14.65 18.85 -19.20
CA GLU A 137 -13.65 19.60 -18.44
C GLU A 137 -13.95 19.38 -16.96
N ASP A 138 -12.95 18.90 -16.20
CA ASP A 138 -13.09 18.77 -14.75
C ASP A 138 -13.13 20.14 -14.04
N LEU A 139 -13.17 20.14 -12.71
CA LEU A 139 -13.28 21.38 -11.93
C LEU A 139 -12.03 22.27 -12.03
N LEU A 140 -10.87 21.70 -12.39
CA LEU A 140 -9.58 22.40 -12.49
C LEU A 140 -9.18 22.72 -13.92
N GLY A 141 -10.06 22.47 -14.90
CA GLY A 141 -9.85 22.82 -16.30
C GLY A 141 -9.15 21.74 -17.12
N ARG A 142 -8.94 20.53 -16.59
CA ARG A 142 -8.36 19.42 -17.37
C ARG A 142 -9.42 18.83 -18.29
N LYS A 143 -9.05 18.62 -19.56
CA LYS A 143 -9.94 18.01 -20.56
C LYS A 143 -9.79 16.50 -20.55
N LEU A 144 -10.78 15.82 -20.00
CA LEU A 144 -10.78 14.38 -19.77
C LEU A 144 -11.75 13.67 -20.72
N SER A 145 -11.59 12.35 -20.86
CA SER A 145 -12.42 11.48 -21.69
C SER A 145 -13.03 10.35 -20.87
N SER A 146 -14.37 10.29 -20.89
CA SER A 146 -15.19 9.19 -20.36
C SER A 146 -14.80 7.84 -20.99
N ASN A 147 -14.46 7.82 -22.29
CA ASN A 147 -13.99 6.61 -22.96
C ASN A 147 -12.65 6.11 -22.39
N THR A 148 -11.71 7.03 -22.12
CA THR A 148 -10.44 6.69 -21.48
C THR A 148 -10.69 6.08 -20.10
N ILE A 149 -11.54 6.69 -19.27
CA ILE A 149 -11.87 6.17 -17.93
C ILE A 149 -12.44 4.75 -18.02
N GLN A 150 -13.45 4.53 -18.86
CA GLN A 150 -14.07 3.21 -19.04
C GLN A 150 -13.08 2.16 -19.56
N SER A 151 -12.18 2.55 -20.47
CA SER A 151 -11.13 1.66 -20.96
C SER A 151 -10.15 1.27 -19.85
N ARG A 152 -9.72 2.24 -19.02
CA ARG A 152 -8.84 1.96 -17.87
C ARG A 152 -9.51 1.00 -16.87
N ILE A 153 -10.78 1.22 -16.54
CA ILE A 153 -11.57 0.31 -15.67
C ILE A 153 -11.56 -1.11 -16.23
N LYS A 154 -11.85 -1.26 -17.53
CA LYS A 154 -11.86 -2.58 -18.18
C LYS A 154 -10.49 -3.25 -18.10
N GLN A 155 -9.44 -2.56 -18.50
CA GLN A 155 -8.07 -3.11 -18.52
C GLN A 155 -7.58 -3.49 -17.12
N ALA A 156 -7.83 -2.64 -16.12
CA ALA A 156 -7.49 -2.90 -14.73
C ALA A 156 -8.23 -4.13 -14.19
N ARG A 157 -9.54 -4.26 -14.49
CA ARG A 157 -10.33 -5.44 -14.11
C ARG A 157 -9.81 -6.73 -14.78
N GLU A 158 -9.44 -6.68 -16.05
CA GLU A 158 -8.82 -7.81 -16.76
C GLU A 158 -7.48 -8.22 -16.11
N ALA A 159 -6.74 -7.26 -15.55
CA ALA A 159 -5.52 -7.48 -14.76
C ALA A 159 -5.80 -7.83 -13.27
N GLY A 160 -7.04 -8.15 -12.89
CA GLY A 160 -7.39 -8.56 -11.53
C GLY A 160 -7.36 -7.42 -10.49
N MET A 161 -7.48 -6.17 -10.91
CA MET A 161 -7.47 -5.00 -10.03
C MET A 161 -8.90 -4.52 -9.72
N VAL A 162 -9.08 -4.01 -8.50
CA VAL A 162 -10.31 -3.34 -8.03
C VAL A 162 -10.24 -1.85 -8.36
N ASN A 163 -11.27 -1.31 -9.00
CA ASN A 163 -11.34 0.07 -9.48
C ASN A 163 -12.16 0.93 -8.53
N ILE A 164 -11.52 1.89 -7.85
CA ILE A 164 -12.13 2.71 -6.83
C ILE A 164 -12.21 4.17 -7.30
N ALA A 165 -13.44 4.68 -7.45
CA ALA A 165 -13.67 6.07 -7.83
C ALA A 165 -13.42 7.03 -6.66
N TYR A 166 -12.61 8.07 -6.87
CA TYR A 166 -12.53 9.19 -5.94
C TYR A 166 -13.88 9.91 -5.86
N GLY A 167 -14.30 10.28 -4.65
CA GLY A 167 -15.44 11.18 -4.43
C GLY A 167 -15.41 11.83 -3.06
N ALA A 168 -15.26 13.15 -3.03
CA ALA A 168 -15.29 13.91 -1.78
C ALA A 168 -16.66 13.84 -1.10
N ILE A 169 -16.70 13.59 0.21
CA ILE A 169 -17.96 13.37 0.94
C ILE A 169 -18.80 14.63 1.10
N TYR A 170 -18.17 15.81 0.97
CA TYR A 170 -18.77 17.09 1.36
C TYR A 170 -18.27 18.29 0.54
N GLY A 171 -17.72 18.06 -0.65
CA GLY A 171 -17.34 19.13 -1.57
C GLY A 171 -18.47 19.44 -2.55
N GLY A 172 -19.18 20.55 -2.36
CA GLY A 172 -20.15 21.05 -3.35
C GLY A 172 -19.57 22.23 -4.11
N THR A 173 -19.79 22.32 -5.43
CA THR A 173 -19.46 23.52 -6.20
C THR A 173 -20.21 24.73 -5.63
N ASN A 174 -19.62 25.91 -5.76
CA ASN A 174 -20.23 27.12 -5.20
C ASN A 174 -21.63 27.43 -5.75
N ASP A 175 -21.90 27.13 -7.02
CA ASP A 175 -23.23 27.33 -7.62
C ASP A 175 -24.25 26.36 -7.04
N PHE A 176 -23.90 25.08 -6.90
CA PHE A 176 -24.76 24.08 -6.28
C PHE A 176 -25.04 24.40 -4.81
N ALA A 177 -24.01 24.79 -4.06
CA ALA A 177 -24.15 25.16 -2.65
C ALA A 177 -24.97 26.44 -2.47
N ALA A 178 -24.84 27.43 -3.37
CA ALA A 178 -25.65 28.65 -3.34
C ALA A 178 -27.14 28.36 -3.61
N ALA A 179 -27.44 27.38 -4.46
CA ALA A 179 -28.80 26.91 -4.71
C ALA A 179 -29.39 26.11 -3.53
N ASN A 180 -28.53 25.50 -2.69
CA ASN A 180 -28.92 24.64 -1.58
C ASN A 180 -28.32 25.12 -0.24
N PRO A 181 -28.65 26.33 0.23
CA PRO A 181 -28.03 26.90 1.44
C PRO A 181 -28.25 26.05 2.69
N ASP A 182 -29.43 25.44 2.84
CA ASP A 182 -29.77 24.62 4.01
C ASP A 182 -28.93 23.32 4.11
N TRP A 183 -28.23 22.95 3.03
CA TRP A 183 -27.39 21.75 2.96
C TRP A 183 -25.92 22.04 3.29
N ARG A 184 -25.56 23.27 3.65
CA ARG A 184 -24.17 23.68 3.89
C ARG A 184 -23.78 23.55 5.36
N MET A 185 -22.47 23.49 5.59
CA MET A 185 -21.88 23.72 6.91
C MET A 185 -21.55 25.21 7.12
N TYR A 186 -21.68 25.67 8.36
CA TYR A 186 -21.51 27.05 8.77
C TYR A 186 -20.53 27.18 9.93
N ASP A 187 -19.80 28.28 9.98
CA ASP A 187 -18.94 28.63 11.10
C ASP A 187 -19.73 29.19 12.29
N LYS A 188 -19.05 29.53 13.38
CA LYS A 188 -19.68 30.11 14.58
C LYS A 188 -20.39 31.46 14.35
N ASN A 189 -20.06 32.16 13.26
CA ASN A 189 -20.63 33.46 12.89
C ASN A 189 -21.79 33.31 11.90
N GLY A 190 -22.18 32.07 11.56
CA GLY A 190 -23.21 31.80 10.56
C GLY A 190 -22.75 32.08 9.12
N GLN A 191 -21.44 32.12 8.88
CA GLN A 191 -20.90 32.19 7.52
C GLN A 191 -20.71 30.78 6.97
N PRO A 192 -21.08 30.52 5.70
CA PRO A 192 -20.88 29.20 5.14
C PRO A 192 -19.38 28.90 5.01
N ILE A 193 -19.01 27.66 5.30
CA ILE A 193 -17.62 27.22 5.23
C ILE A 193 -17.29 26.89 3.77
N GLY A 194 -16.28 27.58 3.23
CA GLY A 194 -15.69 27.29 1.92
C GLY A 194 -14.47 26.41 2.02
N PHE A 195 -14.08 25.80 0.89
CA PHE A 195 -12.80 25.11 0.72
C PHE A 195 -12.25 25.41 -0.67
N PHE A 196 -11.05 25.99 -0.72
CA PHE A 196 -10.59 26.73 -1.90
C PHE A 196 -11.61 27.78 -2.39
N ASP A 197 -11.31 28.45 -3.51
CA ASP A 197 -12.20 29.49 -4.06
C ASP A 197 -13.40 28.90 -4.82
N PHE A 198 -13.49 27.58 -4.98
CA PHE A 198 -14.43 26.92 -5.89
C PHE A 198 -15.33 25.86 -5.24
N LEU A 199 -15.07 25.44 -3.99
CA LEU A 199 -15.94 24.53 -3.24
C LEU A 199 -16.51 25.17 -1.98
N SER A 200 -17.70 24.69 -1.60
CA SER A 200 -18.33 24.88 -0.31
C SER A 200 -18.42 23.55 0.42
N ILE A 201 -18.26 23.58 1.75
CA ILE A 201 -18.39 22.39 2.60
C ILE A 201 -19.87 22.12 2.87
N MET A 202 -20.32 20.94 2.50
CA MET A 202 -21.70 20.49 2.59
C MET A 202 -21.92 19.65 3.85
N ASN A 203 -23.11 19.72 4.44
CA ASN A 203 -23.49 19.01 5.65
C ASN A 203 -23.87 17.55 5.33
N VAL A 204 -23.06 16.60 5.79
CA VAL A 204 -23.25 15.15 5.59
C VAL A 204 -24.14 14.49 6.64
N ASN A 205 -24.66 15.24 7.62
CA ASN A 205 -25.64 14.71 8.55
C ASN A 205 -26.87 14.15 7.80
N LYS A 206 -27.43 13.04 8.28
CA LYS A 206 -28.53 12.31 7.63
C LYS A 206 -29.81 13.13 7.42
N GLU A 207 -30.02 14.20 8.19
CA GLU A 207 -31.17 15.10 8.00
C GLU A 207 -30.95 16.15 6.90
N SER A 208 -29.72 16.27 6.38
CA SER A 208 -29.36 17.16 5.27
C SER A 208 -29.66 16.49 3.94
N GLY A 209 -30.25 17.22 2.99
CA GLY A 209 -30.49 16.69 1.64
C GLY A 209 -29.19 16.38 0.87
N TRP A 210 -28.05 16.93 1.30
CA TRP A 210 -26.74 16.57 0.74
C TRP A 210 -26.38 15.09 0.99
N HIS A 211 -26.79 14.51 2.12
CA HIS A 211 -26.47 13.12 2.47
C HIS A 211 -26.99 12.15 1.41
N ASP A 212 -28.28 12.24 1.08
CA ASP A 212 -28.89 11.42 0.04
C ASP A 212 -28.35 11.77 -1.35
N HIS A 213 -28.07 13.06 -1.60
CA HIS A 213 -27.52 13.51 -2.89
C HIS A 213 -26.16 12.85 -3.18
N ILE A 214 -25.20 12.94 -2.26
CA ILE A 214 -23.85 12.39 -2.49
C ILE A 214 -23.85 10.86 -2.56
N ILE A 215 -24.70 10.18 -1.77
CA ILE A 215 -24.88 8.72 -1.89
C ILE A 215 -25.41 8.34 -3.28
N ASN A 216 -26.34 9.13 -3.84
CA ASN A 216 -26.86 8.89 -5.18
C ASN A 216 -25.79 9.15 -6.26
N GLU A 217 -24.90 10.13 -6.08
CA GLU A 217 -23.74 10.31 -6.97
C GLU A 217 -22.78 9.12 -6.92
N TYR A 218 -22.50 8.58 -5.73
CA TYR A 218 -21.72 7.35 -5.58
C TYR A 218 -22.40 6.16 -6.27
N LYS A 219 -23.73 6.06 -6.18
CA LYS A 219 -24.50 5.02 -6.87
C LYS A 219 -24.30 5.10 -8.38
N LYS A 220 -24.40 6.31 -8.95
CA LYS A 220 -24.12 6.54 -10.36
C LYS A 220 -22.69 6.15 -10.75
N ALA A 221 -21.69 6.40 -9.89
CA ALA A 221 -20.31 6.00 -10.15
C ALA A 221 -20.13 4.47 -10.19
N VAL A 222 -20.78 3.74 -9.28
CA VAL A 222 -20.79 2.26 -9.33
C VAL A 222 -21.52 1.76 -10.57
N GLU A 223 -22.67 2.33 -10.92
CA GLU A 223 -23.41 2.02 -12.17
C GLU A 223 -22.59 2.35 -13.43
N TYR A 224 -21.73 3.37 -13.38
CA TYR A 224 -20.80 3.75 -14.45
C TYR A 224 -19.70 2.71 -14.67
N GLY A 225 -19.43 1.85 -13.68
CA GLY A 225 -18.57 0.68 -13.82
C GLY A 225 -17.45 0.57 -12.79
N PHE A 226 -17.39 1.45 -11.78
CA PHE A 226 -16.44 1.32 -10.68
C PHE A 226 -16.85 0.20 -9.71
N ASP A 227 -15.86 -0.42 -9.09
CA ASP A 227 -16.06 -1.48 -8.09
C ASP A 227 -16.29 -0.90 -6.68
N GLY A 228 -16.11 0.42 -6.52
CA GLY A 228 -16.19 1.06 -5.21
C GLY A 228 -15.90 2.57 -5.21
N ILE A 229 -15.94 3.17 -4.02
CA ILE A 229 -15.73 4.60 -3.78
C ILE A 229 -14.61 4.81 -2.76
N HIS A 230 -13.68 5.70 -3.10
CA HIS A 230 -12.73 6.31 -2.17
C HIS A 230 -13.39 7.59 -1.67
N MET A 231 -13.97 7.51 -0.47
CA MET A 231 -14.70 8.58 0.20
C MET A 231 -13.70 9.56 0.81
N ASP A 232 -13.42 10.63 0.09
CA ASP A 232 -12.38 11.58 0.49
C ASP A 232 -12.91 12.67 1.42
N THR A 233 -12.04 13.15 2.31
CA THR A 233 -12.30 14.30 3.17
C THR A 233 -11.14 15.28 3.08
N TYR A 234 -11.35 16.52 3.51
CA TYR A 234 -10.30 17.54 3.55
C TYR A 234 -9.66 17.68 4.93
N GLY A 235 -10.06 16.86 5.92
CA GLY A 235 -9.66 16.96 7.34
C GLY A 235 -10.13 18.24 8.06
N PHE A 236 -10.70 19.18 7.33
CA PHE A 236 -11.30 20.43 7.77
C PHE A 236 -12.73 20.53 7.20
N PRO A 237 -13.68 21.11 7.94
CA PRO A 237 -13.58 21.50 9.34
C PRO A 237 -13.69 20.28 10.28
N LYS A 238 -13.21 20.42 11.52
CA LYS A 238 -13.43 19.44 12.60
C LYS A 238 -14.62 19.78 13.50
N GLU A 239 -15.08 21.03 13.42
CA GLU A 239 -16.30 21.53 14.08
C GLU A 239 -17.05 22.41 13.09
N ALA A 240 -18.36 22.20 12.97
CA ALA A 240 -19.21 22.99 12.12
C ALA A 240 -20.62 23.08 12.71
N ARG A 241 -21.40 24.02 12.20
CA ARG A 241 -22.84 24.13 12.48
C ARG A 241 -23.64 23.84 11.22
N ASN A 242 -24.85 23.32 11.37
CA ASN A 242 -25.82 23.28 10.28
C ASN A 242 -26.42 24.68 10.03
N ALA A 243 -27.29 24.80 9.03
CA ALA A 243 -27.98 26.05 8.68
C ALA A 243 -28.86 26.64 9.80
N LYS A 244 -29.28 25.82 10.76
CA LYS A 244 -30.04 26.25 11.95
C LYS A 244 -29.13 26.74 13.09
N GLY A 245 -27.81 26.65 12.92
CA GLY A 245 -26.82 27.03 13.93
C GLY A 245 -26.55 25.94 14.98
N GLU A 246 -27.03 24.72 14.79
CA GLU A 246 -26.79 23.59 15.69
C GLU A 246 -25.41 22.98 15.40
N ILE A 247 -24.66 22.59 16.44
CA ILE A 247 -23.33 21.99 16.30
C ILE A 247 -23.49 20.56 15.77
N LEU A 248 -22.68 20.21 14.77
CA LEU A 248 -22.64 18.87 14.16
C LEU A 248 -21.65 17.95 14.87
N ASP A 249 -21.96 16.66 14.90
CA ASP A 249 -21.03 15.60 15.34
C ASP A 249 -20.42 14.94 14.10
N LEU A 250 -19.43 15.61 13.51
CA LEU A 250 -18.83 15.18 12.24
C LEU A 250 -18.25 13.75 12.27
N PRO A 251 -17.54 13.31 13.33
CA PRO A 251 -17.11 11.92 13.43
C PRO A 251 -18.24 10.89 13.33
N GLU A 252 -19.40 11.16 13.95
CA GLU A 252 -20.57 10.28 13.85
C GLU A 252 -21.24 10.41 12.49
N ASP A 253 -21.43 11.63 11.99
CA ASP A 253 -22.05 11.89 10.70
C ASP A 253 -21.27 11.22 9.54
N PHE A 254 -19.94 11.22 9.60
CA PHE A 254 -19.09 10.48 8.64
C PHE A 254 -19.29 8.98 8.75
N GLY A 255 -19.34 8.45 9.97
CA GLY A 255 -19.59 7.04 10.21
C GLY A 255 -20.94 6.59 9.63
N GLN A 256 -21.99 7.37 9.89
CA GLN A 256 -23.32 7.12 9.36
C GLN A 256 -23.36 7.21 7.83
N LEU A 257 -22.67 8.18 7.22
CA LEU A 257 -22.55 8.29 5.77
C LEU A 257 -21.87 7.05 5.15
N ILE A 258 -20.82 6.52 5.76
CA ILE A 258 -20.14 5.29 5.28
C ILE A 258 -21.13 4.13 5.28
N ASP A 259 -21.82 3.89 6.40
CA ASP A 259 -22.73 2.76 6.55
C ASP A 259 -23.94 2.87 5.61
N ASP A 260 -24.54 4.07 5.49
CA ASP A 260 -25.67 4.31 4.59
C ASP A 260 -25.25 4.21 3.11
N SER A 261 -24.06 4.74 2.74
CA SER A 261 -23.49 4.57 1.40
C SER A 261 -23.33 3.09 1.08
N LYS A 262 -22.73 2.31 1.99
CA LYS A 262 -22.50 0.88 1.79
C LYS A 262 -23.82 0.13 1.57
N ALA A 263 -24.84 0.42 2.38
CA ALA A 263 -26.15 -0.20 2.28
C ALA A 263 -26.80 0.06 0.92
N VAL A 264 -26.80 1.31 0.45
CA VAL A 264 -27.40 1.68 -0.84
C VAL A 264 -26.62 1.10 -2.02
N LEU A 265 -25.28 1.14 -1.97
CA LEU A 265 -24.45 0.69 -3.09
C LEU A 265 -24.44 -0.83 -3.26
N LYS A 266 -24.66 -1.59 -2.17
CA LYS A 266 -24.87 -3.05 -2.22
C LYS A 266 -26.08 -3.46 -3.07
N GLU A 267 -27.04 -2.57 -3.28
CA GLU A 267 -28.18 -2.82 -4.18
C GLU A 267 -27.77 -2.85 -5.66
N VAL A 268 -26.65 -2.20 -6.02
CA VAL A 268 -26.10 -2.16 -7.39
C VAL A 268 -25.01 -3.20 -7.57
N ASN A 269 -24.10 -3.30 -6.59
CA ASN A 269 -23.00 -4.25 -6.58
C ASN A 269 -22.83 -4.80 -5.16
N GLU A 270 -23.21 -6.08 -4.96
CA GLU A 270 -23.12 -6.76 -3.66
C GLU A 270 -21.70 -6.74 -3.08
N ASP A 271 -20.69 -6.77 -3.96
CA ASP A 271 -19.27 -6.75 -3.62
C ASP A 271 -18.66 -5.34 -3.58
N VAL A 272 -19.47 -4.27 -3.62
CA VAL A 272 -18.98 -2.88 -3.65
C VAL A 272 -17.97 -2.58 -2.54
N LYS A 273 -16.89 -1.88 -2.87
CA LYS A 273 -15.81 -1.52 -1.95
C LYS A 273 -15.89 -0.05 -1.53
N LEU A 274 -15.74 0.26 -0.24
CA LEU A 274 -15.63 1.62 0.29
C LEU A 274 -14.33 1.77 1.05
N ILE A 275 -13.66 2.90 0.85
CA ILE A 275 -12.46 3.28 1.60
C ILE A 275 -12.60 4.75 1.97
N PHE A 276 -12.57 5.06 3.27
CA PHE A 276 -12.71 6.43 3.76
C PHE A 276 -11.35 7.05 4.12
N ASN A 277 -11.12 8.31 3.71
CA ASN A 277 -9.89 9.02 4.02
C ASN A 277 -9.91 9.71 5.40
N ASN A 278 -9.11 9.17 6.33
CA ASN A 278 -8.84 9.77 7.64
C ASN A 278 -7.67 10.77 7.57
N VAL A 279 -7.93 11.99 7.07
CA VAL A 279 -6.91 13.04 6.94
C VAL A 279 -6.29 13.37 8.30
N GLY A 280 -4.97 13.16 8.42
CA GLY A 280 -4.22 13.39 9.65
C GLY A 280 -4.67 12.48 10.79
N ASN A 281 -5.04 11.23 10.49
CA ASN A 281 -5.51 10.22 11.43
C ASN A 281 -6.87 10.53 12.10
N TRP A 282 -7.57 11.59 11.67
CA TRP A 282 -8.89 11.94 12.17
C TRP A 282 -9.97 11.62 11.12
N PRO A 283 -11.14 11.08 11.51
CA PRO A 283 -11.55 10.63 12.83
C PRO A 283 -11.46 9.09 12.98
N VAL A 284 -10.26 8.51 12.90
CA VAL A 284 -10.06 7.05 12.84
C VAL A 284 -10.80 6.28 13.95
N TYR A 285 -10.85 6.84 15.16
CA TYR A 285 -11.53 6.26 16.34
C TYR A 285 -13.04 6.07 16.15
N SER A 286 -13.66 6.86 15.26
CA SER A 286 -15.10 6.76 14.97
C SER A 286 -15.37 5.84 13.78
N VAL A 287 -14.53 5.92 12.74
CA VAL A 287 -14.84 5.30 11.45
C VAL A 287 -14.14 3.95 11.21
N ALA A 288 -13.11 3.60 11.97
CA ALA A 288 -12.34 2.36 11.75
C ALA A 288 -13.22 1.10 11.71
N ASN A 289 -14.30 1.06 12.50
CA ASN A 289 -15.20 -0.09 12.63
C ASN A 289 -16.44 -0.05 11.70
N ARG A 290 -16.60 1.00 10.88
CA ARG A 290 -17.74 1.15 9.94
C ARG A 290 -17.65 0.19 8.75
N ASP A 291 -18.70 0.01 7.95
CA ASP A 291 -18.70 -0.99 6.84
C ASP A 291 -17.87 -0.52 5.61
N GLN A 292 -16.54 -0.57 5.77
CA GLN A 292 -15.50 -0.21 4.79
C GLN A 292 -14.35 -1.23 4.79
N GLU A 293 -13.62 -1.31 3.68
CA GLU A 293 -12.67 -2.38 3.35
C GLU A 293 -11.34 -2.27 4.08
N ALA A 294 -10.87 -1.04 4.28
CA ALA A 294 -9.59 -0.75 4.91
C ALA A 294 -9.64 0.58 5.65
N ILE A 295 -8.70 0.76 6.57
CA ILE A 295 -8.45 2.06 7.18
C ILE A 295 -7.43 2.77 6.31
N TYR A 296 -7.88 3.81 5.61
CA TYR A 296 -7.00 4.69 4.85
C TYR A 296 -6.74 5.97 5.64
N ILE A 297 -5.47 6.38 5.69
CA ILE A 297 -5.02 7.58 6.39
C ILE A 297 -4.08 8.36 5.48
N GLU A 298 -4.48 9.57 5.12
CA GLU A 298 -3.57 10.57 4.56
C GLU A 298 -2.73 11.18 5.69
N VAL A 299 -1.41 11.01 5.60
CA VAL A 299 -0.47 11.40 6.65
C VAL A 299 -0.08 12.86 6.50
N TRP A 300 -0.35 13.65 7.54
CA TRP A 300 0.03 15.06 7.64
C TRP A 300 0.75 15.36 8.96
N ASP A 301 1.29 16.57 9.07
CA ASP A 301 1.77 17.09 10.34
C ASP A 301 0.67 17.00 11.42
N PRO A 302 1.03 16.62 12.67
CA PRO A 302 2.38 16.55 13.23
C PRO A 302 3.09 15.20 13.07
N TYR A 303 2.58 14.26 12.28
CA TYR A 303 3.13 12.90 12.15
C TYR A 303 4.27 12.81 11.13
N SER A 304 5.20 13.77 11.15
CA SER A 304 6.28 13.91 10.15
C SER A 304 7.51 13.03 10.40
N THR A 305 7.59 12.32 11.54
CA THR A 305 8.69 11.40 11.86
C THR A 305 8.33 9.94 11.60
N TYR A 306 9.33 9.06 11.44
CA TYR A 306 9.10 7.61 11.39
C TYR A 306 8.36 7.10 12.64
N GLN A 307 8.63 7.65 13.83
CA GLN A 307 7.82 7.37 15.03
C GLN A 307 6.36 7.79 14.86
N GLY A 308 6.09 8.92 14.20
CA GLY A 308 4.73 9.35 13.87
C GLY A 308 4.01 8.36 12.96
N ILE A 309 4.72 7.77 11.98
CA ILE A 309 4.19 6.70 11.13
C ILE A 309 3.81 5.46 11.97
N GLU A 310 4.70 5.03 12.87
CA GLU A 310 4.42 3.94 13.81
C GLU A 310 3.23 4.24 14.71
N GLU A 311 3.12 5.48 15.21
CA GLU A 311 2.02 5.91 16.06
C GLU A 311 0.67 5.86 15.34
N ILE A 312 0.59 6.38 14.11
CA ILE A 312 -0.63 6.34 13.29
C ILE A 312 -1.07 4.89 13.07
N ILE A 313 -0.16 4.02 12.62
CA ILE A 313 -0.50 2.62 12.33
C ILE A 313 -0.94 1.91 13.62
N THR A 314 -0.23 2.14 14.73
CA THR A 314 -0.58 1.56 16.03
C THR A 314 -1.94 2.03 16.52
N ASN A 315 -2.24 3.32 16.39
CA ASN A 315 -3.53 3.88 16.78
C ASN A 315 -4.67 3.29 15.95
N ALA A 316 -4.56 3.29 14.62
CA ALA A 316 -5.55 2.67 13.74
C ALA A 316 -5.76 1.18 14.06
N ARG A 317 -4.68 0.44 14.34
CA ARG A 317 -4.74 -0.99 14.71
C ARG A 317 -5.42 -1.22 16.07
N ARG A 318 -5.33 -0.27 17.01
CA ARG A 318 -6.07 -0.35 18.28
C ARG A 318 -7.56 -0.20 18.07
N GLU A 319 -7.97 0.69 17.17
CA GLU A 319 -9.38 0.92 16.85
C GLU A 319 -10.01 -0.26 16.10
N ASN A 320 -9.28 -0.88 15.17
CA ASN A 320 -9.71 -2.10 14.50
C ASN A 320 -8.53 -3.04 14.23
N LYS A 321 -8.66 -4.28 14.75
CA LYS A 321 -7.62 -5.31 14.68
C LYS A 321 -7.69 -6.19 13.44
N GLU A 322 -8.63 -5.95 12.52
CA GLU A 322 -8.94 -6.87 11.42
C GLU A 322 -8.76 -6.23 10.04
N LYS A 323 -8.87 -4.92 9.92
CA LYS A 323 -8.78 -4.21 8.64
C LYS A 323 -7.36 -3.84 8.26
N GLN A 324 -7.07 -3.90 6.96
CA GLN A 324 -5.79 -3.44 6.44
C GLN A 324 -5.66 -1.93 6.65
N ILE A 325 -4.44 -1.50 6.96
CA ILE A 325 -4.12 -0.07 7.10
C ILE A 325 -3.34 0.35 5.86
N ILE A 326 -3.78 1.45 5.25
CA ILE A 326 -3.18 2.03 4.05
C ILE A 326 -2.80 3.46 4.39
N LEU A 327 -1.54 3.81 4.16
CA LEU A 327 -1.06 5.18 4.32
C LEU A 327 -0.81 5.82 2.97
N ALA A 328 -1.32 7.03 2.79
CA ALA A 328 -0.81 7.97 1.80
C ALA A 328 0.16 8.93 2.50
N ALA A 329 1.46 8.72 2.27
CA ALA A 329 2.56 9.49 2.87
C ALA A 329 3.46 10.06 1.76
N TYR A 330 3.11 11.24 1.27
CA TYR A 330 3.65 11.79 0.02
C TYR A 330 5.11 12.22 0.12
N LEU A 331 5.93 11.84 -0.86
CA LEU A 331 7.36 12.17 -0.87
C LEU A 331 7.64 13.43 -1.69
N LYS A 332 7.57 14.58 -1.01
CA LYS A 332 7.91 15.90 -1.54
C LYS A 332 9.31 16.00 -2.16
N PRO A 333 10.35 15.27 -1.69
CA PRO A 333 11.66 15.27 -2.34
C PRO A 333 11.66 14.95 -3.85
N PHE A 334 10.60 14.33 -4.38
CA PHE A 334 10.44 14.06 -5.81
C PHE A 334 9.96 15.27 -6.64
N GLU A 335 9.57 16.39 -6.01
CA GLU A 335 9.21 17.64 -6.73
C GLU A 335 10.40 18.50 -7.13
N TYR A 336 11.58 18.16 -6.61
CA TYR A 336 12.81 18.93 -6.77
C TYR A 336 13.86 18.14 -7.56
N GLU A 337 15.15 18.39 -7.30
CA GLU A 337 16.23 17.60 -7.87
C GLU A 337 16.22 16.17 -7.30
N VAL A 338 15.86 15.22 -8.16
CA VAL A 338 15.83 13.80 -7.81
C VAL A 338 17.24 13.21 -7.88
N THR A 339 17.68 12.68 -6.74
CA THR A 339 18.98 12.02 -6.58
C THR A 339 18.78 10.64 -5.95
N GLU A 340 19.87 9.88 -5.79
CA GLU A 340 19.85 8.66 -4.97
C GLU A 340 19.25 8.89 -3.58
N LYS A 341 19.50 10.06 -2.96
CA LYS A 341 18.96 10.37 -1.65
C LYS A 341 17.44 10.53 -1.64
N THR A 342 16.86 10.92 -2.77
CA THR A 342 15.40 10.95 -2.96
C THR A 342 14.84 9.53 -2.95
N TYR A 343 15.42 8.62 -3.73
CA TYR A 343 15.00 7.20 -3.73
C TYR A 343 15.22 6.51 -2.39
N ASN A 344 16.32 6.83 -1.68
CA ASN A 344 16.55 6.32 -0.32
C ASN A 344 15.41 6.64 0.64
N SER A 345 14.79 7.84 0.53
CA SER A 345 13.61 8.18 1.34
C SER A 345 12.41 7.30 1.03
N LEU A 346 12.20 6.94 -0.25
CA LEU A 346 11.15 6.01 -0.68
C LEU A 346 11.36 4.61 -0.11
N TRP A 347 12.59 4.10 -0.20
CA TRP A 347 12.91 2.74 0.26
C TRP A 347 12.74 2.60 1.76
N LEU A 348 13.29 3.53 2.54
CA LEU A 348 13.19 3.51 3.99
C LEU A 348 11.73 3.65 4.45
N LEU A 349 10.98 4.60 3.90
CA LEU A 349 9.59 4.79 4.28
C LEU A 349 8.72 3.57 3.93
N THR A 350 8.88 3.02 2.72
CA THR A 350 8.11 1.84 2.28
C THR A 350 8.46 0.60 3.12
N ALA A 351 9.74 0.39 3.44
CA ALA A 351 10.18 -0.70 4.31
C ALA A 351 9.61 -0.57 5.73
N ILE A 352 9.58 0.65 6.29
CA ILE A 352 9.02 0.93 7.62
C ILE A 352 7.51 0.67 7.64
N ILE A 353 6.75 1.29 6.71
CA ILE A 353 5.29 1.12 6.63
C ILE A 353 4.93 -0.37 6.47
N THR A 354 5.63 -1.09 5.59
CA THR A 354 5.35 -2.51 5.35
C THR A 354 5.73 -3.39 6.54
N SER A 355 6.87 -3.13 7.18
CA SER A 355 7.30 -3.90 8.36
C SER A 355 6.35 -3.71 9.55
N LEU A 356 5.65 -2.58 9.63
CA LEU A 356 4.56 -2.32 10.59
C LEU A 356 3.22 -2.98 10.20
N GLY A 357 3.14 -3.67 9.07
CA GLY A 357 1.93 -4.36 8.59
C GLY A 357 0.91 -3.43 7.92
N ALA A 358 1.34 -2.28 7.40
CA ALA A 358 0.51 -1.39 6.58
C ALA A 358 1.01 -1.37 5.12
N SER A 359 0.24 -0.81 4.21
CA SER A 359 0.64 -0.61 2.80
C SER A 359 0.80 0.88 2.47
N HIS A 360 1.67 1.18 1.51
CA HIS A 360 2.00 2.54 1.10
C HIS A 360 1.36 2.88 -0.25
N LEU A 361 0.34 3.75 -0.27
CA LEU A 361 -0.18 4.31 -1.53
C LEU A 361 0.77 5.42 -1.97
N ILE A 362 1.62 5.12 -2.95
CA ILE A 362 2.56 6.10 -3.51
C ILE A 362 2.82 5.90 -5.00
N HIS A 363 2.62 4.69 -5.54
CA HIS A 363 2.83 4.42 -6.97
C HIS A 363 1.52 4.36 -7.75
N GLY A 364 1.60 4.75 -9.02
CA GLY A 364 0.50 4.72 -9.95
C GLY A 364 0.96 5.15 -11.33
N GLU A 365 0.01 5.33 -12.23
CA GLU A 365 0.29 5.66 -13.63
C GLU A 365 1.40 4.79 -14.25
N ASN A 366 2.06 5.25 -15.32
CA ASN A 366 3.21 4.56 -15.88
C ASN A 366 4.51 5.02 -15.18
N GLY A 367 4.84 4.44 -14.03
CA GLY A 367 6.04 4.84 -13.28
C GLY A 367 5.87 6.11 -12.44
N GLY A 368 4.64 6.45 -12.05
CA GLY A 368 4.33 7.60 -11.21
C GLY A 368 4.65 7.39 -9.73
N ILE A 369 5.09 8.46 -9.07
CA ILE A 369 5.30 8.59 -7.63
C ILE A 369 4.56 9.84 -7.15
N ILE A 370 3.66 9.69 -6.18
CA ILE A 370 2.92 10.82 -5.60
C ILE A 370 3.85 11.67 -4.74
N THR A 371 3.82 12.98 -4.95
CA THR A 371 4.66 13.93 -4.25
C THR A 371 3.89 14.83 -3.28
N GLU A 372 2.57 14.98 -3.49
CA GLU A 372 1.65 15.77 -2.67
C GLU A 372 0.19 15.29 -2.80
N GLY A 373 -0.75 15.95 -2.11
CA GLY A 373 -2.17 15.58 -2.10
C GLY A 373 -2.93 15.78 -3.43
N TYR A 374 -2.31 16.39 -4.44
CA TYR A 374 -2.88 16.53 -5.79
C TYR A 374 -2.22 15.54 -6.76
N TYR A 375 -2.84 14.37 -6.96
CA TYR A 375 -2.16 13.22 -7.59
C TYR A 375 -1.82 13.44 -9.05
N ALA A 376 -2.52 14.33 -9.75
CA ALA A 376 -2.18 14.68 -11.13
C ALA A 376 -0.82 15.40 -11.26
N LYS A 377 -0.26 15.90 -10.16
CA LYS A 377 1.13 16.33 -10.06
C LYS A 377 1.95 15.22 -9.38
N TYR A 378 2.40 14.27 -10.20
CA TYR A 378 3.25 13.17 -9.76
C TYR A 378 4.62 13.23 -10.46
N PHE A 379 5.62 12.59 -9.86
CA PHE A 379 6.93 12.40 -10.47
C PHE A 379 6.92 11.16 -11.37
N HIS A 380 7.40 11.31 -12.61
CA HIS A 380 7.56 10.19 -13.53
C HIS A 380 8.98 9.62 -13.45
N VAL A 381 9.10 8.36 -13.02
CA VAL A 381 10.38 7.65 -13.03
C VAL A 381 10.76 7.36 -14.48
N GLU A 382 11.86 7.93 -14.96
CA GLU A 382 12.38 7.65 -16.31
C GLU A 382 13.42 6.52 -16.31
N GLU A 383 14.21 6.42 -15.23
CA GLU A 383 15.35 5.53 -15.16
C GLU A 383 14.92 4.06 -15.01
N SER A 384 15.32 3.23 -15.98
CA SER A 384 15.00 1.80 -16.01
C SER A 384 15.51 1.03 -14.79
N SER A 385 16.72 1.33 -14.31
CA SER A 385 17.30 0.70 -13.11
C SER A 385 16.44 0.96 -11.86
N LYS A 386 15.87 2.16 -11.74
CA LYS A 386 14.96 2.55 -10.64
C LYS A 386 13.62 1.86 -10.79
N LYS A 387 13.07 1.76 -12.00
CA LYS A 387 11.85 0.97 -12.23
C LYS A 387 12.05 -0.49 -11.82
N GLU A 388 13.18 -1.10 -12.17
CA GLU A 388 13.53 -2.46 -11.77
C GLU A 388 13.67 -2.60 -10.24
N GLN A 389 14.29 -1.62 -9.57
CA GLN A 389 14.40 -1.59 -8.11
C GLN A 389 13.04 -1.44 -7.41
N ILE A 390 12.16 -0.53 -7.87
CA ILE A 390 10.78 -0.38 -7.35
C ILE A 390 10.06 -1.72 -7.49
N ARG A 391 10.12 -2.31 -8.69
CA ARG A 391 9.47 -3.57 -8.98
C ARG A 391 9.94 -4.68 -8.04
N ARG A 392 11.24 -4.80 -7.82
CA ARG A 392 11.81 -5.80 -6.92
C ARG A 392 11.36 -5.62 -5.47
N TYR A 393 11.23 -4.39 -5.00
CA TYR A 393 10.66 -4.12 -3.67
C TYR A 393 9.21 -4.61 -3.58
N TYR A 394 8.40 -4.39 -4.62
CA TYR A 394 7.00 -4.85 -4.62
C TYR A 394 6.85 -6.36 -4.86
N ASP A 395 7.77 -6.98 -5.63
CA ASP A 395 7.91 -8.44 -5.69
C ASP A 395 8.21 -9.01 -4.28
N TYR A 396 9.13 -8.38 -3.53
CA TYR A 396 9.47 -8.79 -2.16
C TYR A 396 8.31 -8.65 -1.18
N ILE A 397 7.60 -7.52 -1.23
CA ILE A 397 6.39 -7.29 -0.42
C ILE A 397 5.32 -8.35 -0.73
N THR A 398 5.11 -8.65 -2.00
CA THR A 398 4.10 -9.64 -2.44
C THR A 398 4.50 -11.06 -2.08
N PHE A 399 5.77 -11.42 -2.23
CA PHE A 399 6.28 -12.72 -1.82
C PHE A 399 6.05 -12.98 -0.33
N LEU A 400 6.22 -11.97 0.52
CA LEU A 400 6.05 -12.07 1.97
C LEU A 400 4.65 -11.67 2.46
N ALA A 401 3.66 -11.59 1.56
CA ALA A 401 2.32 -11.07 1.88
C ALA A 401 1.64 -11.74 3.08
N GLU A 402 1.84 -13.06 3.27
CA GLU A 402 1.26 -13.81 4.39
C GLU A 402 1.79 -13.37 5.76
N PHE A 403 3.01 -12.82 5.82
CA PHE A 403 3.64 -12.36 7.05
C PHE A 403 3.25 -10.92 7.38
N TRP A 404 2.95 -10.10 6.38
CA TRP A 404 2.43 -8.75 6.58
C TRP A 404 0.99 -8.78 7.10
N ARG A 405 0.29 -9.92 6.93
CA ARG A 405 -1.08 -10.12 7.34
C ARG A 405 -1.31 -9.78 8.80
N ILE A 406 -2.45 -9.16 9.01
CA ILE A 406 -3.00 -8.77 10.30
C ILE A 406 -3.14 -9.99 11.22
N ASN A 407 -2.70 -9.85 12.47
CA ASN A 407 -2.72 -10.89 13.50
C ASN A 407 -1.98 -12.20 13.14
N ALA A 408 -1.19 -12.25 12.06
CA ALA A 408 -0.36 -13.43 11.76
C ALA A 408 0.71 -13.66 12.84
N LEU A 409 1.23 -12.55 13.38
CA LEU A 409 2.34 -12.50 14.31
C LEU A 409 2.13 -11.36 15.31
N SER A 410 2.58 -11.55 16.55
CA SER A 410 2.52 -10.54 17.61
C SER A 410 3.82 -9.75 17.69
N ASP A 411 3.75 -8.43 17.82
CA ASP A 411 4.93 -7.57 18.02
C ASP A 411 5.56 -7.82 19.40
N ALA A 412 6.85 -8.14 19.39
CA ALA A 412 7.69 -8.39 20.55
C ALA A 412 8.86 -7.40 20.66
N SER A 413 8.99 -6.45 19.73
CA SER A 413 10.16 -5.57 19.58
C SER A 413 10.51 -4.83 20.86
N ARG A 414 9.53 -4.16 21.50
CA ARG A 414 9.78 -3.35 22.71
C ARG A 414 9.69 -4.12 24.02
N THR A 415 9.24 -5.38 23.99
CA THR A 415 8.99 -6.20 25.18
C THR A 415 10.02 -7.30 25.37
N HIS A 416 10.74 -7.70 24.31
CA HIS A 416 11.62 -8.87 24.32
C HIS A 416 13.05 -8.58 23.82
N PHE A 417 13.34 -7.39 23.29
CA PHE A 417 14.64 -7.05 22.69
C PHE A 417 15.39 -5.97 23.48
N LEU A 418 16.68 -6.23 23.72
CA LEU A 418 17.61 -5.36 24.46
C LEU A 418 17.19 -5.06 25.91
N GLY A 419 18.03 -4.32 26.64
CA GLY A 419 17.84 -4.04 28.06
C GLY A 419 18.09 -5.27 28.94
N ASP A 420 17.25 -5.46 29.96
CA ASP A 420 17.32 -6.64 30.85
C ASP A 420 16.64 -7.89 30.24
N ASN A 421 16.05 -7.76 29.06
CA ASN A 421 15.44 -8.87 28.34
C ASN A 421 16.49 -9.91 27.92
N ARG A 422 16.02 -11.13 27.63
CA ARG A 422 16.86 -12.29 27.33
C ARG A 422 16.44 -12.99 26.05
N GLU A 423 15.27 -12.70 25.52
CA GLU A 423 14.69 -13.43 24.41
C GLU A 423 15.36 -13.08 23.08
N TYR A 424 15.77 -11.82 22.92
CA TYR A 424 16.54 -11.33 21.79
C TYR A 424 17.69 -10.45 22.32
N VAL A 425 18.91 -10.86 22.03
CA VAL A 425 20.14 -10.21 22.52
C VAL A 425 21.10 -10.00 21.36
N SER A 426 21.80 -8.88 21.35
CA SER A 426 22.86 -8.60 20.40
C SER A 426 23.93 -7.74 21.04
N ASP A 427 25.20 -8.02 20.70
CA ASP A 427 26.33 -7.16 21.08
C ASP A 427 26.47 -5.95 20.13
N CYS A 428 25.62 -5.86 19.12
CA CYS A 428 25.62 -4.80 18.13
C CYS A 428 24.89 -3.54 18.66
N GLU A 429 25.66 -2.51 19.02
CA GLU A 429 25.14 -1.27 19.63
C GLU A 429 24.24 -0.44 18.71
N TYR A 430 24.25 -0.68 17.41
CA TYR A 430 23.42 0.03 16.46
C TYR A 430 22.05 -0.63 16.22
N LEU A 431 21.74 -1.79 16.80
CA LEU A 431 20.37 -2.32 16.76
C LEU A 431 19.48 -1.62 17.80
N THR A 432 18.21 -1.41 17.46
CA THR A 432 17.22 -0.80 18.36
C THR A 432 15.80 -1.21 18.00
N PRO A 433 14.87 -1.34 18.96
CA PRO A 433 13.45 -1.51 18.67
C PRO A 433 12.76 -0.21 18.25
N ASN A 434 13.44 0.95 18.31
CA ASN A 434 12.86 2.26 18.02
C ASN A 434 13.32 2.83 16.67
N LEU A 435 12.51 3.68 16.04
CA LEU A 435 12.81 4.28 14.73
C LEU A 435 13.81 5.45 14.83
N GLU A 436 15.03 5.18 15.27
CA GLU A 436 16.06 6.20 15.53
C GLU A 436 17.01 6.40 14.34
N ALA A 437 17.40 7.66 14.09
CA ALA A 437 18.46 7.99 13.13
C ALA A 437 19.81 7.45 13.62
N GLY A 438 20.65 6.97 12.71
CA GLY A 438 21.96 6.40 13.07
C GLY A 438 21.91 4.96 13.60
N LYS A 439 20.76 4.28 13.52
CA LYS A 439 20.55 2.92 14.03
C LYS A 439 19.94 1.99 12.98
N ILE A 440 19.92 0.69 13.24
CA ILE A 440 19.13 -0.30 12.52
C ILE A 440 17.89 -0.58 13.35
N TRP A 441 16.75 -0.15 12.82
CA TRP A 441 15.46 -0.46 13.43
C TRP A 441 15.17 -1.95 13.25
N THR A 442 14.94 -2.63 14.36
CA THR A 442 14.70 -4.07 14.44
C THR A 442 13.27 -4.30 14.91
N ASN A 443 12.40 -4.71 13.98
CA ASN A 443 11.00 -5.03 14.26
C ASN A 443 10.85 -6.55 14.37
N ILE A 444 10.51 -7.04 15.55
CA ILE A 444 10.36 -8.46 15.87
C ILE A 444 8.89 -8.77 16.00
N ARG A 445 8.38 -9.66 15.14
CA ARG A 445 7.05 -10.23 15.24
C ARG A 445 7.15 -11.74 15.37
N GLN A 446 6.39 -12.35 16.27
CA GLN A 446 6.50 -13.78 16.54
C GLN A 446 5.15 -14.42 16.90
N ASN A 447 5.09 -15.73 16.74
CA ASN A 447 4.09 -16.61 17.34
C ASN A 447 4.78 -17.92 17.79
N ASP A 448 4.00 -18.91 18.19
CA ASP A 448 4.53 -20.17 18.70
C ASP A 448 5.39 -20.96 17.70
N MET A 449 5.14 -20.81 16.39
CA MET A 449 5.80 -21.60 15.34
C MET A 449 6.81 -20.79 14.53
N MET A 450 6.87 -19.48 14.72
CA MET A 450 7.61 -18.60 13.83
C MET A 450 8.10 -17.33 14.50
N LYS A 451 9.33 -16.94 14.17
CA LYS A 451 9.89 -15.61 14.44
C LYS A 451 10.18 -14.91 13.11
N PHE A 452 9.73 -13.67 12.98
CA PHE A 452 9.82 -12.86 11.77
C PHE A 452 10.36 -11.49 12.14
N ILE A 453 11.60 -11.21 11.73
CA ILE A 453 12.37 -10.09 12.24
C ILE A 453 12.79 -9.23 11.05
N ASN A 454 12.31 -8.00 10.99
CA ASN A 454 12.71 -7.03 9.97
C ASN A 454 13.82 -6.14 10.51
N PHE A 455 14.76 -5.82 9.64
CA PHE A 455 15.83 -4.86 9.88
C PHE A 455 15.72 -3.75 8.84
N VAL A 456 15.55 -2.50 9.27
CA VAL A 456 15.62 -1.33 8.39
C VAL A 456 16.81 -0.47 8.79
N ASN A 457 17.70 -0.25 7.84
CA ASN A 457 18.98 0.42 8.08
C ASN A 457 18.84 1.95 8.01
N LEU A 458 18.71 2.59 9.17
CA LEU A 458 18.70 4.04 9.33
C LEU A 458 20.09 4.60 9.73
N THR A 459 21.17 3.81 9.62
CA THR A 459 22.50 4.24 10.08
C THR A 459 23.06 5.43 9.31
N GLY A 460 22.72 5.54 8.01
CA GLY A 460 23.06 6.71 7.19
C GLY A 460 22.13 7.92 7.38
N ALA A 461 20.94 7.71 7.96
CA ALA A 461 19.95 8.77 8.10
C ALA A 461 20.38 9.79 9.15
N GLN A 462 20.31 11.09 8.80
CA GLN A 462 20.68 12.19 9.69
C GLN A 462 19.53 12.63 10.61
N ASP A 463 18.30 12.28 10.27
CA ASP A 463 17.08 12.61 11.01
C ASP A 463 15.99 11.56 10.76
N THR A 464 14.92 11.60 11.56
CA THR A 464 13.79 10.67 11.46
C THR A 464 12.60 11.23 10.69
N ILE A 465 12.71 12.41 10.07
CA ILE A 465 11.63 13.02 9.27
C ILE A 465 11.51 12.24 7.96
N TRP A 466 10.37 11.56 7.75
CA TRP A 466 10.24 10.64 6.63
C TRP A 466 10.18 11.35 5.27
N ASN A 467 9.74 12.61 5.23
CA ASN A 467 9.59 13.41 4.01
C ASN A 467 10.84 14.22 3.62
N HIS A 468 12.03 13.76 4.02
CA HIS A 468 13.33 14.34 3.67
C HIS A 468 14.15 13.34 2.85
N GLN A 469 15.03 13.85 1.98
CA GLN A 469 16.07 13.03 1.35
C GLN A 469 16.91 12.29 2.41
N LYS A 470 17.33 11.05 2.11
CA LYS A 470 18.07 10.20 3.06
C LYS A 470 19.39 9.73 2.50
N ASP A 471 20.42 9.74 3.34
CA ASP A 471 21.66 9.02 3.09
C ASP A 471 21.51 7.58 3.59
N ILE A 472 22.10 6.64 2.84
CA ILE A 472 22.17 5.23 3.20
C ILE A 472 23.65 4.84 3.29
N GLN A 473 23.96 4.08 4.34
CA GLN A 473 25.28 3.51 4.58
C GLN A 473 25.10 2.02 4.84
N GLU A 474 25.80 1.17 4.07
CA GLU A 474 25.78 -0.28 4.28
C GLU A 474 26.27 -0.62 5.71
N SER A 475 25.56 -1.53 6.39
CA SER A 475 25.95 -1.99 7.72
C SER A 475 27.13 -2.97 7.66
N ASP A 476 27.82 -3.14 8.79
CA ASP A 476 28.64 -4.32 8.99
C ASP A 476 27.75 -5.57 9.20
N VAL A 477 28.37 -6.76 9.17
CA VAL A 477 27.74 -8.00 9.63
C VAL A 477 27.51 -7.90 11.13
N PHE A 478 26.35 -8.35 11.62
CA PHE A 478 26.03 -8.31 13.03
C PHE A 478 25.36 -9.59 13.52
N SER A 479 25.63 -9.96 14.77
CA SER A 479 25.10 -11.17 15.40
C SER A 479 23.77 -10.90 16.10
N LEU A 480 22.84 -11.85 16.03
CA LEU A 480 21.62 -11.87 16.84
C LEU A 480 21.54 -13.20 17.58
N LYS A 481 21.38 -13.12 18.90
CA LYS A 481 21.12 -14.26 19.78
C LYS A 481 19.64 -14.30 20.15
N ILE A 482 19.01 -15.44 19.93
CA ILE A 482 17.57 -15.61 20.12
C ILE A 482 17.33 -16.81 21.01
N LEU A 483 16.67 -16.60 22.15
CA LEU A 483 16.30 -17.69 23.04
C LEU A 483 15.24 -18.57 22.36
N MET A 484 15.54 -19.87 22.29
CA MET A 484 14.69 -20.86 21.62
C MET A 484 14.02 -21.76 22.65
N ASN A 485 12.71 -21.89 22.52
CA ASN A 485 11.89 -22.78 23.35
C ASN A 485 11.34 -23.97 22.56
N ARG A 486 11.75 -24.12 21.30
CA ARG A 486 11.28 -25.07 20.30
C ARG A 486 12.41 -25.45 19.37
N GLU A 487 12.27 -26.59 18.69
CA GLU A 487 13.25 -27.05 17.72
C GLU A 487 13.20 -26.15 16.47
N ILE A 488 14.38 -25.84 15.92
CA ILE A 488 14.52 -25.00 14.73
C ILE A 488 14.37 -25.89 13.49
N LYS A 489 13.42 -25.55 12.60
CA LYS A 489 13.27 -26.20 11.30
C LYS A 489 14.08 -25.51 10.21
N ALA A 490 14.07 -24.18 10.20
CA ALA A 490 14.75 -23.38 9.18
C ALA A 490 15.09 -21.98 9.71
N VAL A 491 16.17 -21.42 9.19
CA VAL A 491 16.62 -20.05 9.43
C VAL A 491 16.93 -19.43 8.07
N THR A 492 16.07 -18.52 7.62
CA THR A 492 16.15 -17.95 6.27
C THR A 492 16.24 -16.44 6.36
N TYR A 493 17.20 -15.85 5.66
CA TYR A 493 17.35 -14.40 5.55
C TYR A 493 17.05 -13.94 4.13
N LEU A 494 16.26 -12.88 4.01
CA LEU A 494 15.82 -12.33 2.74
C LEU A 494 16.10 -10.83 2.65
N THR A 495 16.35 -10.33 1.43
CA THR A 495 16.49 -8.89 1.17
C THR A 495 16.18 -8.54 -0.30
N PRO A 496 15.52 -7.39 -0.59
CA PRO A 496 15.32 -6.87 -1.93
C PRO A 496 16.46 -5.96 -2.44
N ASP A 497 17.51 -5.71 -1.66
CA ASP A 497 18.46 -4.62 -1.92
C ASP A 497 19.49 -4.89 -3.03
N GLY A 498 19.71 -6.16 -3.41
CA GLY A 498 20.63 -6.55 -4.48
C GLY A 498 20.01 -6.42 -5.87
N ASP A 499 20.61 -7.05 -6.88
CA ASP A 499 20.02 -7.09 -8.25
C ASP A 499 18.83 -8.06 -8.34
N VAL A 500 18.79 -9.03 -7.43
CA VAL A 500 17.75 -10.05 -7.25
C VAL A 500 17.31 -10.08 -5.78
N ILE A 501 16.10 -10.55 -5.52
CA ILE A 501 15.68 -10.91 -4.16
C ILE A 501 16.53 -12.09 -3.73
N LYS A 502 17.33 -11.89 -2.69
CA LYS A 502 18.09 -12.97 -2.05
C LYS A 502 17.23 -13.60 -0.97
N PHE A 503 17.32 -14.92 -0.83
CA PHE A 503 16.65 -15.68 0.21
C PHE A 503 17.53 -16.88 0.62
N ASP A 504 18.49 -16.63 1.49
CA ASP A 504 19.53 -17.59 1.83
C ASP A 504 19.18 -18.32 3.14
N SER A 505 19.45 -19.63 3.18
CA SER A 505 19.49 -20.34 4.46
C SER A 505 20.74 -19.92 5.22
N LEU A 506 20.57 -19.39 6.43
CA LEU A 506 21.69 -18.95 7.25
C LEU A 506 22.21 -20.08 8.13
N ALA A 507 23.53 -20.19 8.20
CA ALA A 507 24.19 -21.00 9.22
C ALA A 507 23.98 -20.35 10.59
N TYR A 508 23.79 -21.18 11.61
CA TYR A 508 23.62 -20.76 13.00
C TYR A 508 24.31 -21.74 13.94
N ASN A 509 24.61 -21.26 15.15
CA ASN A 509 25.09 -22.08 16.25
C ASN A 509 24.05 -22.12 17.37
N ILE A 510 24.10 -23.17 18.19
CA ILE A 510 23.33 -23.24 19.43
C ILE A 510 24.28 -23.04 20.61
N GLU A 511 24.01 -22.03 21.43
CA GLU A 511 24.70 -21.77 22.68
C GLU A 511 23.78 -22.13 23.85
N GLU A 512 24.16 -23.12 24.66
CA GLU A 512 23.42 -23.49 25.87
C GLU A 512 23.58 -22.43 26.96
N SER A 513 22.49 -22.13 27.66
CA SER A 513 22.47 -21.20 28.79
C SER A 513 21.60 -21.71 29.93
N GLU A 514 21.63 -21.03 31.08
CA GLU A 514 20.73 -21.34 32.20
C GLU A 514 19.24 -21.10 31.88
N PHE A 515 18.93 -20.33 30.84
CA PHE A 515 17.57 -20.01 30.40
C PHE A 515 17.07 -20.91 29.27
N GLY A 516 17.94 -21.75 28.70
CA GLY A 516 17.67 -22.56 27.51
C GLY A 516 18.65 -22.28 26.36
N PRO A 517 18.49 -22.96 25.22
CA PRO A 517 19.38 -22.82 24.07
C PRO A 517 19.13 -21.50 23.34
N TYR A 518 20.21 -20.78 23.05
CA TYR A 518 20.19 -19.63 22.15
C TYR A 518 20.57 -20.06 20.74
N LEU A 519 19.75 -19.70 19.76
CA LEU A 519 20.18 -19.61 18.37
C LEU A 519 21.05 -18.37 18.23
N VAL A 520 22.26 -18.55 17.69
CA VAL A 520 23.19 -17.46 17.36
C VAL A 520 23.40 -17.46 15.86
N VAL A 521 23.01 -16.35 15.21
CA VAL A 521 23.05 -16.19 13.76
C VAL A 521 23.70 -14.86 13.39
N GLU A 522 24.54 -14.89 12.35
CA GLU A 522 25.12 -13.69 11.76
C GLU A 522 24.21 -13.17 10.64
N ILE A 523 23.77 -11.93 10.76
CA ILE A 523 22.99 -11.23 9.75
C ILE A 523 23.97 -10.60 8.75
N PRO A 524 23.86 -10.91 7.45
CA PRO A 524 24.69 -10.29 6.43
C PRO A 524 24.58 -8.77 6.42
N ARG A 525 25.52 -8.12 5.73
CA ARG A 525 25.48 -6.66 5.53
C ARG A 525 24.14 -6.22 4.96
N LEU A 526 23.60 -5.16 5.53
CA LEU A 526 22.29 -4.62 5.20
C LEU A 526 22.45 -3.26 4.53
N LEU A 527 21.88 -3.09 3.34
CA LEU A 527 21.86 -1.78 2.68
C LEU A 527 20.69 -0.94 3.18
N VAL A 528 19.46 -1.45 3.03
CA VAL A 528 18.22 -0.76 3.40
C VAL A 528 17.31 -1.67 4.22
N TRP A 529 16.95 -2.84 3.70
CA TRP A 529 15.90 -3.69 4.28
C TRP A 529 16.22 -5.18 4.14
N GLY A 530 16.02 -5.92 5.23
CA GLY A 530 16.17 -7.36 5.27
C GLY A 530 15.27 -7.98 6.30
N THR A 531 14.97 -9.26 6.13
CA THR A 531 14.07 -10.02 6.99
C THR A 531 14.69 -11.36 7.33
N LEU A 532 14.73 -11.69 8.63
CA LEU A 532 15.06 -13.02 9.13
C LEU A 532 13.77 -13.75 9.52
N ILE A 533 13.60 -14.96 8.98
CA ILE A 533 12.51 -15.87 9.28
C ILE A 533 13.08 -17.12 9.96
N ILE A 534 12.55 -17.46 11.12
CA ILE A 534 12.89 -18.69 11.84
C ILE A 534 11.61 -19.50 11.97
N GLU A 535 11.59 -20.68 11.35
CA GLU A 535 10.52 -21.65 11.46
C GLU A 535 10.84 -22.65 12.57
N MET A 536 9.85 -22.96 13.41
CA MET A 536 9.97 -23.85 14.57
C MET A 536 9.00 -25.03 14.49
N ASP A 537 9.18 -26.02 15.37
CA ASP A 537 8.39 -27.26 15.41
C ASP A 537 6.90 -27.11 15.73
#